data_AF-A0AB36B2A2-F1
#
_entry.id   AF-A0AB36B2A2-F1
#
_cell.length_a   1.000
_cell.length_b   1.000
_cell.length_c   1.000
_cell.angle_alpha   90.00
_cell.angle_beta   90.00
_cell.angle_gamma   90.00
#
_symmetry.space_group_name_H-M   'P 1'
#
loop_
_entity.id
_entity.type
_entity.pdbx_description
1 polymer ?
#
loop_
_entity_poly.entity_id
_entity_poly.type
_entity_poly.pdbx_seq_one_letter_code
_entity_poly.pdbx_strand_id
1 'polypeptide(L)'
;MRRNQKGSALLWAITVIMILMITVAAALGISYSYYNRSVNNNSKRQAYLTAKGVIQNIVEKIELDNSDYIAMIPEEENQSTPLNIDIPEASNIGKVTEAKISRVAVDKDKDIRGKITISVTVDYAEQTETVNADMQLGRTGDLKKWQLLKYYKGQGAEVQENINIKNAKIMMSHLTPLYEAACTGNKVMQEYVKSDAEIYERMIAEYGETWEKYANNGYYSNDRMREYLYTGVYNSSIPKFDNSAASNFPEKFEGKTFYMKTYCSDGKKLSFVYANEKSTMNNGDWEASMIFNVEDGHWYDVTELNGNKIIPLKILGELVDGKEPENELLKWEAFKKKYFIPERCVD
;
A
#
# COMPACT_ATOMS: atom_id res chain seq x y z
N MET A 1 24.95 -52.75 -56.66
CA MET A 1 25.68 -52.04 -55.57
C MET A 1 24.70 -51.57 -54.52
N ARG A 2 24.61 -52.24 -53.35
CA ARG A 2 23.77 -51.79 -52.22
C ARG A 2 24.45 -50.57 -51.58
N ARG A 3 23.88 -49.38 -51.75
CA ARG A 3 24.37 -48.12 -51.17
C ARG A 3 24.27 -48.16 -49.63
N ASN A 4 25.33 -47.75 -48.98
CA ASN A 4 25.57 -47.83 -47.54
C ASN A 4 24.68 -46.83 -46.75
N GLN A 5 23.41 -47.18 -46.48
CA GLN A 5 22.48 -46.35 -45.68
C GLN A 5 22.61 -46.53 -44.16
N LYS A 6 23.44 -47.48 -43.69
CA LYS A 6 23.59 -47.77 -42.25
C LYS A 6 24.30 -46.65 -41.46
N GLY A 7 25.18 -45.89 -42.10
CA GLY A 7 25.87 -44.74 -41.46
C GLY A 7 24.94 -43.54 -41.21
N SER A 8 23.91 -43.35 -42.07
CA SER A 8 22.98 -42.22 -41.96
C SER A 8 21.96 -42.42 -40.84
N ALA A 9 21.45 -43.64 -40.65
CA ALA A 9 20.51 -43.95 -39.56
C ALA A 9 21.15 -43.81 -38.17
N LEU A 10 22.43 -44.21 -38.02
CA LEU A 10 23.17 -44.06 -36.76
C LEU A 10 23.39 -42.58 -36.41
N LEU A 11 23.82 -41.77 -37.38
CA LEU A 11 23.99 -40.32 -37.21
C LEU A 11 22.68 -39.61 -36.87
N TRP A 12 21.57 -40.04 -37.47
CA TRP A 12 20.24 -39.53 -37.13
C TRP A 12 19.82 -39.90 -35.71
N ALA A 13 20.01 -41.15 -35.28
CA ALA A 13 19.69 -41.57 -33.93
C ALA A 13 20.50 -40.80 -32.87
N ILE A 14 21.81 -40.58 -33.11
CA ILE A 14 22.66 -39.80 -32.21
C ILE A 14 22.18 -38.35 -32.12
N THR A 15 21.87 -37.72 -33.26
CA THR A 15 21.34 -36.34 -33.30
C THR A 15 20.04 -36.22 -32.52
N VAL A 16 19.10 -37.16 -32.68
CA VAL A 16 17.82 -37.18 -31.95
C VAL A 16 18.04 -37.34 -30.45
N ILE A 17 18.94 -38.24 -30.03
CA ILE A 17 19.27 -38.44 -28.61
C ILE A 17 19.91 -37.18 -28.02
N MET A 18 20.82 -36.51 -28.73
CA MET A 18 21.43 -35.26 -28.26
C MET A 18 20.39 -34.15 -28.08
N ILE A 19 19.50 -33.96 -29.05
CA ILE A 19 18.41 -32.99 -28.95
C ILE A 19 17.52 -33.33 -27.75
N LEU A 20 17.17 -34.60 -27.57
CA LEU A 20 16.36 -35.05 -26.45
C LEU A 20 17.04 -34.78 -25.09
N MET A 21 18.34 -35.08 -24.97
CA MET A 21 19.10 -34.80 -23.74
C MET A 21 19.17 -33.31 -23.41
N ILE A 22 19.42 -32.45 -24.42
CA ILE A 22 19.44 -31.00 -24.22
C ILE A 22 18.07 -30.51 -23.75
N THR A 23 16.99 -31.03 -24.35
CA THR A 23 15.62 -30.66 -23.99
C THR A 23 15.25 -31.09 -22.58
N VAL A 24 15.63 -32.33 -22.18
CA VAL A 24 15.41 -32.85 -20.82
C VAL A 24 16.23 -32.07 -19.79
N ALA A 25 17.49 -31.78 -20.08
CA ALA A 25 18.34 -30.98 -19.19
C ALA A 25 17.77 -29.56 -18.99
N ALA A 26 17.28 -28.92 -20.05
CA ALA A 26 16.63 -27.61 -19.96
C ALA A 26 15.32 -27.68 -19.14
N ALA A 27 14.48 -28.70 -19.37
CA ALA A 27 13.23 -28.89 -18.63
C ALA A 27 13.48 -29.14 -17.13
N LEU A 28 14.49 -29.94 -16.79
CA LEU A 28 14.89 -30.19 -15.41
C LEU A 28 15.49 -28.95 -14.75
N GLY A 29 16.32 -28.18 -15.46
CA GLY A 29 16.87 -26.93 -14.94
C GLY A 29 15.78 -25.90 -14.60
N ILE A 30 14.78 -25.75 -15.47
CA ILE A 30 13.62 -24.90 -15.22
C ILE A 30 12.81 -25.44 -14.03
N SER A 31 12.47 -26.73 -14.03
CA SER A 31 11.68 -27.36 -12.98
C SER A 31 12.34 -27.27 -11.60
N TYR A 32 13.66 -27.46 -11.53
CA TYR A 32 14.44 -27.34 -10.30
C TYR A 32 14.45 -25.90 -9.77
N SER A 33 14.58 -24.91 -10.65
CA SER A 33 14.48 -23.49 -10.30
C SER A 33 13.10 -23.14 -9.72
N TYR A 34 12.03 -23.61 -10.36
CA TYR A 34 10.66 -23.43 -9.85
C TYR A 34 10.44 -24.14 -8.50
N TYR A 35 10.94 -25.36 -8.36
CA TYR A 35 10.85 -26.11 -7.11
C TYR A 35 11.52 -25.37 -5.95
N ASN A 36 12.76 -24.92 -6.12
CA ASN A 36 13.49 -24.18 -5.08
C ASN A 36 12.81 -22.85 -4.73
N ARG A 37 12.30 -22.12 -5.73
CA ARG A 37 11.52 -20.89 -5.48
C ARG A 37 10.24 -21.18 -4.69
N SER A 38 9.54 -22.25 -5.04
CA SER A 38 8.30 -22.66 -4.35
C SER A 38 8.57 -23.06 -2.90
N VAL A 39 9.59 -23.90 -2.67
CA VAL A 39 10.02 -24.30 -1.32
C VAL A 39 10.42 -23.09 -0.50
N ASN A 40 11.25 -22.20 -1.03
CA ASN A 40 11.67 -20.99 -0.32
C ASN A 40 10.49 -20.06 0.00
N ASN A 41 9.56 -19.87 -0.95
CA ASN A 41 8.37 -19.06 -0.71
C ASN A 41 7.45 -19.66 0.35
N ASN A 42 7.30 -20.99 0.35
CA ASN A 42 6.51 -21.67 1.37
C ASN A 42 7.18 -21.58 2.75
N SER A 43 8.52 -21.73 2.83
CA SER A 43 9.28 -21.56 4.05
C SER A 43 9.19 -20.13 4.60
N LYS A 44 9.32 -19.11 3.74
CA LYS A 44 9.08 -17.70 4.10
C LYS A 44 7.66 -17.48 4.64
N ARG A 45 6.66 -18.04 3.95
CA ARG A 45 5.26 -17.93 4.40
C ARG A 45 5.07 -18.56 5.78
N GLN A 46 5.69 -19.71 6.04
CA GLN A 46 5.63 -20.37 7.34
C GLN A 46 6.29 -19.52 8.43
N ALA A 47 7.48 -18.99 8.19
CA ALA A 47 8.17 -18.08 9.13
C ALA A 47 7.27 -16.87 9.48
N TYR A 48 6.66 -16.25 8.47
CA TYR A 48 5.72 -15.13 8.67
C TYR A 48 4.50 -15.52 9.51
N LEU A 49 3.85 -16.66 9.20
CA LEU A 49 2.66 -17.09 9.92
C LEU A 49 2.96 -17.41 11.39
N THR A 50 4.11 -18.03 11.65
CA THR A 50 4.57 -18.31 13.01
C THR A 50 4.88 -17.01 13.76
N ALA A 51 5.63 -16.09 13.17
CA ALA A 51 5.90 -14.77 13.76
C ALA A 51 4.60 -14.00 14.06
N LYS A 52 3.65 -14.05 13.13
CA LYS A 52 2.31 -13.44 13.29
C LYS A 52 1.51 -14.08 14.44
N GLY A 53 1.53 -15.40 14.55
CA GLY A 53 0.82 -16.10 15.64
C GLY A 53 1.40 -15.74 17.01
N VAL A 54 2.73 -15.72 17.12
CA VAL A 54 3.44 -15.33 18.35
C VAL A 54 3.11 -13.89 18.74
N ILE A 55 3.26 -12.94 17.82
CA ILE A 55 3.02 -11.52 18.13
C ILE A 55 1.54 -11.24 18.47
N GLN A 56 0.60 -11.93 17.82
CA GLN A 56 -0.83 -11.84 18.15
C GLN A 56 -1.09 -12.28 19.59
N ASN A 57 -0.42 -13.34 20.06
CA ASN A 57 -0.54 -13.78 21.44
C ASN A 57 0.01 -12.75 22.43
N ILE A 58 1.18 -12.15 22.13
CA ILE A 58 1.76 -11.10 22.98
C ILE A 58 0.82 -9.89 23.06
N VAL A 59 0.32 -9.42 21.92
CA VAL A 59 -0.63 -8.30 21.83
C VAL A 59 -1.88 -8.60 22.65
N GLU A 60 -2.48 -9.79 22.47
CA GLU A 60 -3.68 -10.19 23.20
C GLU A 60 -3.44 -10.18 24.73
N LYS A 61 -2.29 -10.69 25.19
CA LYS A 61 -1.94 -10.65 26.61
C LYS A 61 -1.80 -9.23 27.15
N ILE A 62 -1.27 -8.30 26.35
CA ILE A 62 -1.14 -6.88 26.71
C ILE A 62 -2.51 -6.18 26.72
N GLU A 63 -3.38 -6.44 25.74
CA GLU A 63 -4.75 -5.87 25.70
C GLU A 63 -5.63 -6.38 26.85
N LEU A 64 -5.40 -7.61 27.32
CA LEU A 64 -6.04 -8.21 28.48
C LEU A 64 -5.46 -7.75 29.83
N ASP A 65 -4.55 -6.78 29.84
CA ASP A 65 -3.85 -6.26 31.03
C ASP A 65 -3.14 -7.36 31.84
N ASN A 66 -2.54 -8.35 31.18
CA ASN A 66 -1.75 -9.36 31.87
C ASN A 66 -0.53 -8.71 32.55
N SER A 67 -0.40 -8.87 33.88
CA SER A 67 0.64 -8.24 34.69
C SER A 67 2.05 -8.51 34.20
N ASP A 68 2.31 -9.72 33.74
CA ASP A 68 3.66 -10.18 33.40
C ASP A 68 4.14 -9.52 32.10
N TYR A 69 3.25 -9.42 31.10
CA TYR A 69 3.56 -8.77 29.83
C TYR A 69 3.60 -7.25 29.94
N ILE A 70 2.74 -6.65 30.78
CA ILE A 70 2.76 -5.21 31.04
C ILE A 70 4.06 -4.80 31.75
N ALA A 71 4.55 -5.61 32.68
CA ALA A 71 5.82 -5.36 33.39
C ALA A 71 7.05 -5.43 32.48
N MET A 72 6.94 -6.06 31.31
CA MET A 72 8.03 -6.12 30.32
C MET A 72 8.11 -4.88 29.43
N ILE A 73 7.10 -4.00 29.46
CA ILE A 73 7.13 -2.74 28.72
C ILE A 73 8.15 -1.80 29.38
N PRO A 74 9.16 -1.31 28.65
CA PRO A 74 10.13 -0.35 29.21
C PRO A 74 9.46 0.89 29.79
N GLU A 75 9.99 1.42 30.90
CA GLU A 75 9.49 2.67 31.49
C GLU A 75 9.95 3.90 30.70
N GLU A 76 11.21 3.90 30.23
CA GLU A 76 11.80 5.00 29.48
C GLU A 76 11.49 4.90 27.97
N GLU A 77 11.32 6.06 27.34
CA GLU A 77 11.18 6.15 25.88
C GLU A 77 12.46 5.69 25.17
N ASN A 78 12.29 5.07 24.00
CA ASN A 78 13.36 4.55 23.15
C ASN A 78 14.19 3.41 23.76
N GLN A 79 13.73 2.81 24.86
CA GLN A 79 14.27 1.56 25.38
C GLN A 79 13.52 0.34 24.82
N SER A 80 14.19 -0.82 24.85
CA SER A 80 13.61 -2.10 24.44
C SER A 80 13.94 -3.21 25.43
N THR A 81 12.93 -4.00 25.79
CA THR A 81 13.08 -5.21 26.60
C THR A 81 13.02 -6.44 25.68
N PRO A 82 14.04 -7.32 25.68
CA PRO A 82 13.97 -8.59 24.96
C PRO A 82 12.97 -9.54 25.62
N LEU A 83 12.21 -10.27 24.81
CA LEU A 83 11.29 -11.32 25.23
C LEU A 83 11.90 -12.69 24.92
N ASN A 84 11.90 -13.58 25.90
CA ASN A 84 12.31 -14.96 25.69
C ASN A 84 11.07 -15.81 25.39
N ILE A 85 10.88 -16.16 24.12
CA ILE A 85 9.74 -16.95 23.65
C ILE A 85 10.27 -18.24 23.05
N ASP A 86 9.91 -19.37 23.67
CA ASP A 86 10.28 -20.68 23.17
C ASP A 86 9.09 -21.35 22.50
N ILE A 87 9.32 -21.90 21.30
CA ILE A 87 8.34 -22.70 20.57
C ILE A 87 8.83 -24.14 20.64
N PRO A 88 8.01 -25.09 21.14
CA PRO A 88 8.40 -26.49 21.22
C PRO A 88 8.89 -27.03 19.87
N GLU A 89 10.08 -27.62 19.83
CA GLU A 89 10.67 -28.14 18.58
C GLU A 89 9.77 -29.18 17.90
N ALA A 90 8.99 -29.93 18.68
CA ALA A 90 8.02 -30.90 18.20
C ALA A 90 6.92 -30.30 17.29
N SER A 91 6.69 -28.99 17.38
CA SER A 91 5.68 -28.30 16.56
C SER A 91 6.13 -28.11 15.11
N ASN A 92 7.43 -28.14 14.82
CA ASN A 92 8.00 -27.98 13.47
C ASN A 92 7.46 -26.77 12.68
N ILE A 93 7.24 -25.64 13.36
CA ILE A 93 6.69 -24.40 12.78
C ILE A 93 7.71 -23.25 12.73
N GLY A 94 8.96 -23.48 13.14
CA GLY A 94 10.03 -22.48 13.18
C GLY A 94 10.44 -22.14 14.60
N LYS A 95 11.52 -21.36 14.72
CA LYS A 95 12.10 -20.92 16.00
C LYS A 95 12.11 -19.40 16.07
N VAL A 96 11.71 -18.83 17.20
CA VAL A 96 11.85 -17.39 17.45
C VAL A 96 13.33 -17.11 17.67
N THR A 97 13.91 -16.25 16.83
CA THR A 97 15.32 -15.85 16.93
C THR A 97 15.48 -14.53 17.68
N GLU A 98 14.47 -13.66 17.60
CA GLU A 98 14.43 -12.40 18.32
C GLU A 98 12.98 -12.06 18.65
N ALA A 99 12.71 -11.63 19.87
CA ALA A 99 11.46 -10.97 20.22
C ALA A 99 11.76 -9.83 21.19
N LYS A 100 11.08 -8.69 21.05
CA LYS A 100 11.27 -7.51 21.92
C LYS A 100 10.05 -6.61 21.98
N ILE A 101 9.95 -5.86 23.06
CA ILE A 101 8.99 -4.76 23.25
C ILE A 101 9.80 -3.46 23.38
N SER A 102 9.52 -2.49 22.51
CA SER A 102 10.16 -1.18 22.53
C SER A 102 9.15 -0.10 22.89
N ARG A 103 9.54 0.84 23.75
CA ARG A 103 8.74 2.04 24.02
C ARG A 103 9.12 3.14 23.04
N VAL A 104 8.14 3.74 22.40
CA VAL A 104 8.33 4.76 21.37
C VAL A 104 7.99 6.13 21.94
N ALA A 105 8.81 7.13 21.62
CA ALA A 105 8.53 8.51 22.01
C ALA A 105 7.17 8.97 21.46
N VAL A 106 6.39 9.62 22.32
CA VAL A 106 5.09 10.18 21.95
C VAL A 106 5.18 11.69 21.76
N ASP A 107 4.49 12.17 20.73
CA ASP A 107 4.32 13.59 20.48
C ASP A 107 3.47 14.21 21.61
N LYS A 108 4.08 15.10 22.40
CA LYS A 108 3.46 15.70 23.59
C LYS A 108 2.26 16.60 23.24
N ASP A 109 2.12 17.02 21.99
CA ASP A 109 1.00 17.82 21.51
C ASP A 109 -0.23 16.97 21.16
N LYS A 110 -0.09 15.64 21.19
CA LYS A 110 -1.19 14.69 21.00
C LYS A 110 -1.58 14.10 22.36
N ASP A 111 -2.87 14.00 22.63
CA ASP A 111 -3.43 13.37 23.84
C ASP A 111 -3.21 11.84 23.83
N ILE A 112 -1.96 11.40 23.94
CA ILE A 112 -1.52 10.01 23.86
C ILE A 112 -0.60 9.74 25.06
N ARG A 113 -0.97 8.77 25.91
CA ARG A 113 -0.22 8.45 27.13
C ARG A 113 1.03 7.61 26.89
N GLY A 114 1.09 6.89 25.78
CA GLY A 114 2.24 6.06 25.43
C GLY A 114 2.06 5.30 24.13
N LYS A 115 3.17 4.96 23.48
CA LYS A 115 3.22 4.13 22.29
C LYS A 115 4.29 3.05 22.48
N ILE A 116 4.01 1.83 22.04
CA ILE A 116 4.97 0.72 22.01
C ILE A 116 4.99 0.06 20.64
N THR A 117 6.10 -0.59 20.34
CA THR A 117 6.28 -1.46 19.18
C THR A 117 6.80 -2.81 19.67
N ILE A 118 6.08 -3.87 19.34
CA ILE A 118 6.49 -5.25 19.60
C ILE A 118 7.08 -5.79 18.30
N SER A 119 8.19 -6.52 18.37
CA SER A 119 8.86 -7.11 17.21
C SER A 119 9.15 -8.58 17.48
N VAL A 120 8.85 -9.45 16.52
CA VAL A 120 9.10 -10.89 16.59
C VAL A 120 9.70 -11.37 15.27
N THR A 121 10.89 -11.95 15.33
CA THR A 121 11.60 -12.59 14.23
C THR A 121 11.60 -14.09 14.40
N VAL A 122 11.21 -14.81 13.36
CA VAL A 122 11.19 -16.28 13.30
C VAL A 122 12.06 -16.76 12.16
N ASP A 123 12.88 -17.78 12.42
CA ASP A 123 13.56 -18.58 11.40
C ASP A 123 12.80 -19.89 11.15
N TYR A 124 12.56 -20.20 9.88
CA TYR A 124 12.05 -21.50 9.45
C TYR A 124 12.75 -21.93 8.16
N ALA A 125 13.48 -23.04 8.22
CA ALA A 125 14.20 -23.62 7.09
C ALA A 125 15.09 -22.58 6.37
N GLU A 126 15.94 -21.88 7.15
CA GLU A 126 16.88 -20.84 6.68
C GLU A 126 16.21 -19.60 6.07
N GLN A 127 14.90 -19.44 6.27
CA GLN A 127 14.16 -18.24 5.91
C GLN A 127 13.72 -17.52 7.19
N THR A 128 14.22 -16.29 7.36
CA THR A 128 13.86 -15.44 8.48
C THR A 128 12.79 -14.44 8.10
N GLU A 129 11.78 -14.28 8.95
CA GLU A 129 10.75 -13.26 8.80
C GLU A 129 10.49 -12.53 10.12
N THR A 130 10.35 -11.21 10.04
CA THR A 130 10.04 -10.36 11.19
C THR A 130 8.65 -9.76 11.03
N VAL A 131 7.84 -9.81 12.10
CA VAL A 131 6.54 -9.16 12.21
C VAL A 131 6.58 -8.21 13.39
N ASN A 132 5.98 -7.04 13.22
CA ASN A 132 5.88 -6.01 14.24
C ASN A 132 4.42 -5.65 14.52
N ALA A 133 4.16 -5.12 15.71
CA ALA A 133 2.88 -4.60 16.14
C ALA A 133 3.06 -3.27 16.87
N ASP A 134 2.37 -2.23 16.40
CA ASP A 134 2.31 -0.95 17.11
C ASP A 134 1.09 -0.95 18.02
N MET A 135 1.26 -0.56 19.29
CA MET A 135 0.16 -0.37 20.23
C MET A 135 0.24 1.01 20.88
N GLN A 136 -0.92 1.50 21.33
CA GLN A 136 -1.07 2.79 21.99
C GLN A 136 -1.80 2.65 23.32
N LEU A 137 -1.32 3.37 24.34
CA LEU A 137 -2.02 3.53 25.60
C LEU A 137 -3.03 4.69 25.45
N GLY A 138 -4.29 4.44 25.82
CA GLY A 138 -5.44 5.31 25.57
C GLY A 138 -5.28 6.81 25.91
N ARG A 139 -6.18 7.63 25.34
CA ARG A 139 -6.28 9.09 25.53
C ARG A 139 -6.75 9.47 26.95
N THR A 140 -6.65 10.73 27.37
CA THR A 140 -7.15 11.14 28.70
C THR A 140 -8.68 10.94 28.82
N GLY A 141 -9.08 9.85 29.51
CA GLY A 141 -10.47 9.41 29.75
C GLY A 141 -10.50 8.03 30.45
N ASP A 142 -11.67 7.37 30.50
CA ASP A 142 -11.90 6.10 31.24
C ASP A 142 -11.20 4.86 30.64
N LEU A 143 -10.70 4.94 29.40
CA LEU A 143 -9.94 3.86 28.76
C LEU A 143 -8.46 3.93 29.18
N LYS A 144 -8.06 3.06 30.11
CA LYS A 144 -6.69 2.95 30.66
C LYS A 144 -5.84 1.82 30.06
N LYS A 145 -6.24 1.25 28.92
CA LYS A 145 -5.64 0.02 28.38
C LYS A 145 -4.81 0.29 27.13
N TRP A 146 -3.84 -0.60 26.87
CA TRP A 146 -3.13 -0.66 25.59
C TRP A 146 -4.04 -1.22 24.51
N GLN A 147 -3.95 -0.65 23.31
CA GLN A 147 -4.74 -1.05 22.15
C GLN A 147 -3.86 -1.19 20.93
N LEU A 148 -4.06 -2.26 20.17
CA LEU A 148 -3.39 -2.48 18.89
C LEU A 148 -3.78 -1.38 17.87
N LEU A 149 -2.76 -0.85 17.19
CA LEU A 149 -2.93 0.06 16.05
C LEU A 149 -2.80 -0.69 14.72
N LYS A 150 -1.72 -1.47 14.54
CA LYS A 150 -1.41 -2.17 13.29
C LYS A 150 -0.40 -3.29 13.48
N TYR A 151 -0.44 -4.28 12.58
CA TYR A 151 0.65 -5.24 12.33
C TYR A 151 1.38 -4.90 11.03
N TYR A 152 2.68 -5.17 10.94
CA TYR A 152 3.46 -4.99 9.70
C TYR A 152 4.68 -5.93 9.66
N LYS A 153 5.32 -6.06 8.50
CA LYS A 153 6.46 -6.97 8.24
C LYS A 153 7.79 -6.21 8.15
N GLY A 154 8.91 -6.80 8.59
CA GLY A 154 10.29 -6.27 8.44
C GLY A 154 11.06 -6.05 9.76
N GLN A 155 12.38 -5.81 9.70
CA GLN A 155 13.18 -5.55 10.91
C GLN A 155 12.87 -4.16 11.51
N GLY A 156 12.58 -4.14 12.81
CA GLY A 156 12.22 -2.94 13.58
C GLY A 156 13.38 -1.96 13.80
N ALA A 157 13.81 -1.28 12.75
CA ALA A 157 14.04 0.16 12.88
C ALA A 157 12.66 0.82 13.04
N GLU A 158 12.59 2.04 13.57
CA GLU A 158 11.40 2.87 13.39
C GLU A 158 11.05 2.92 11.89
N VAL A 159 10.16 2.05 11.43
CA VAL A 159 9.62 2.15 10.09
C VAL A 159 8.59 3.27 10.22
N GLN A 160 9.09 4.50 10.08
CA GLN A 160 8.26 5.59 9.58
C GLN A 160 7.42 4.98 8.47
N GLU A 161 6.09 5.01 8.67
CA GLU A 161 5.16 4.61 7.62
C GLU A 161 5.67 5.20 6.31
N ASN A 162 5.89 4.33 5.30
CA ASN A 162 6.45 4.72 4.02
C ASN A 162 5.84 6.07 3.66
N ILE A 163 6.69 7.09 3.46
CA ILE A 163 6.22 8.48 3.34
C ILE A 163 5.17 8.61 2.24
N ASN A 164 5.24 7.77 1.21
CA ASN A 164 4.25 7.69 0.14
C ASN A 164 2.90 7.13 0.61
N ILE A 165 2.90 6.09 1.43
CA ILE A 165 1.69 5.53 2.05
C ILE A 165 1.08 6.54 3.02
N LYS A 166 1.91 7.17 3.87
CA LYS A 166 1.49 8.22 4.81
C LYS A 166 0.82 9.38 4.08
N ASN A 167 1.46 9.90 3.04
CA ASN A 167 0.94 11.02 2.25
C ASN A 167 -0.36 10.63 1.55
N ALA A 168 -0.46 9.41 1.00
CA ALA A 168 -1.71 8.93 0.39
C ALA A 168 -2.87 8.87 1.39
N LYS A 169 -2.62 8.38 2.61
CA LYS A 169 -3.63 8.33 3.68
C LYS A 169 -4.07 9.73 4.13
N ILE A 170 -3.13 10.67 4.25
CA ILE A 170 -3.44 12.08 4.56
C ILE A 170 -4.31 12.67 3.44
N MET A 171 -3.95 12.46 2.17
CA MET A 171 -4.77 12.90 1.04
C MET A 171 -6.18 12.31 1.08
N MET A 172 -6.32 11.01 1.36
CA MET A 172 -7.63 10.38 1.53
C MET A 172 -8.41 10.98 2.71
N SER A 173 -7.76 11.30 3.83
CA SER A 173 -8.43 11.90 4.99
C SER A 173 -9.06 13.26 4.69
N HIS A 174 -8.52 14.02 3.73
CA HIS A 174 -9.13 15.25 3.24
C HIS A 174 -10.16 15.00 2.13
N LEU A 175 -9.92 14.00 1.27
CA LEU A 175 -10.78 13.67 0.14
C LEU A 175 -12.11 13.04 0.57
N THR A 176 -12.08 12.04 1.44
CA THR A 176 -13.25 11.25 1.86
C THR A 176 -14.39 12.13 2.39
N PRO A 177 -14.19 13.00 3.40
CA PRO A 177 -15.30 13.81 3.92
C PRO A 177 -15.83 14.83 2.89
N LEU A 178 -14.96 15.39 2.05
CA LEU A 178 -15.35 16.28 0.95
C LEU A 178 -16.21 15.53 -0.09
N TYR A 179 -15.78 14.33 -0.48
CA TYR A 179 -16.49 13.46 -1.41
C TYR A 179 -17.84 13.02 -0.84
N GLU A 180 -17.89 12.59 0.42
CA GLU A 180 -19.12 12.20 1.12
C GLU A 180 -20.13 13.36 1.19
N ALA A 181 -19.67 14.58 1.48
CA ALA A 181 -20.51 15.78 1.45
C ALA A 181 -21.09 16.02 0.05
N ALA A 182 -20.25 15.92 -0.99
CA ALA A 182 -20.67 16.09 -2.38
C ALA A 182 -21.65 15.01 -2.86
N CYS A 183 -21.52 13.77 -2.36
CA CYS A 183 -22.43 12.66 -2.64
C CYS A 183 -23.75 12.78 -1.88
N THR A 184 -23.72 13.31 -0.66
CA THR A 184 -24.90 13.44 0.21
C THR A 184 -25.88 14.49 -0.32
N GLY A 185 -25.38 15.64 -0.76
CA GLY A 185 -26.22 16.63 -1.41
C GLY A 185 -25.66 18.04 -1.37
N ASN A 186 -26.22 18.90 -2.22
CA ASN A 186 -25.75 20.26 -2.47
C ASN A 186 -25.61 21.09 -1.18
N LYS A 187 -26.59 21.01 -0.27
CA LYS A 187 -26.56 21.76 0.99
C LYS A 187 -25.39 21.35 1.90
N VAL A 188 -25.14 20.04 2.05
CA VAL A 188 -24.03 19.51 2.85
C VAL A 188 -22.70 19.92 2.25
N MET A 189 -22.61 19.92 0.92
CA MET A 189 -21.41 20.40 0.20
C MET A 189 -21.16 21.89 0.45
N GLN A 190 -22.20 22.74 0.42
CA GLN A 190 -22.09 24.17 0.72
C GLN A 190 -21.56 24.41 2.15
N GLU A 191 -22.12 23.69 3.12
CA GLU A 191 -21.71 23.77 4.53
C GLU A 191 -20.25 23.32 4.70
N TYR A 192 -19.85 22.21 4.06
CA TYR A 192 -18.49 21.68 4.13
C TYR A 192 -17.44 22.65 3.60
N VAL A 193 -17.60 23.18 2.38
CA VAL A 193 -16.59 24.06 1.76
C VAL A 193 -16.47 25.43 2.41
N LYS A 194 -17.42 25.80 3.28
CA LYS A 194 -17.42 27.03 4.08
C LYS A 194 -17.02 26.80 5.54
N SER A 195 -16.82 25.54 5.95
CA SER A 195 -16.60 25.19 7.36
C SER A 195 -15.23 25.63 7.89
N ASP A 196 -14.23 25.71 7.00
CA ASP A 196 -12.88 26.18 7.31
C ASP A 196 -12.66 27.56 6.70
N ALA A 197 -12.55 28.58 7.55
CA ALA A 197 -12.44 29.97 7.14
C ALA A 197 -11.14 30.25 6.38
N GLU A 198 -10.02 29.65 6.79
CA GLU A 198 -8.74 29.89 6.15
C GLU A 198 -8.69 29.27 4.75
N ILE A 199 -9.20 28.04 4.61
CA ILE A 199 -9.33 27.40 3.30
C ILE A 199 -10.27 28.22 2.41
N TYR A 200 -11.43 28.64 2.95
CA TYR A 200 -12.40 29.41 2.18
C TYR A 200 -11.81 30.74 1.67
N GLU A 201 -11.09 31.48 2.51
CA GLU A 201 -10.41 32.72 2.12
C GLU A 201 -9.35 32.47 1.04
N ARG A 202 -8.54 31.40 1.16
CA ARG A 202 -7.57 31.02 0.12
C ARG A 202 -8.26 30.75 -1.22
N MET A 203 -9.39 30.05 -1.20
CA MET A 203 -10.13 29.75 -2.41
C MET A 203 -10.74 31.00 -3.05
N ILE A 204 -11.25 31.94 -2.26
CA ILE A 204 -11.75 33.23 -2.75
C ILE A 204 -10.61 34.07 -3.34
N ALA A 205 -9.44 34.08 -2.70
CA ALA A 205 -8.27 34.80 -3.20
C ALA A 205 -7.80 34.31 -4.59
N GLU A 206 -7.84 33.00 -4.82
CA GLU A 206 -7.40 32.39 -6.09
C GLU A 206 -8.48 32.46 -7.19
N TYR A 207 -9.74 32.17 -6.85
CA TYR A 207 -10.80 31.92 -7.85
C TYR A 207 -11.92 32.96 -7.85
N GLY A 208 -11.95 33.87 -6.88
CA GLY A 208 -12.92 34.96 -6.76
C GLY A 208 -14.38 34.52 -6.86
N GLU A 209 -15.15 35.26 -7.67
CA GLU A 209 -16.59 35.03 -7.88
C GLU A 209 -16.91 33.61 -8.37
N THR A 210 -15.98 32.96 -9.08
CA THR A 210 -16.21 31.60 -9.58
C THR A 210 -16.30 30.58 -8.44
N TRP A 211 -15.48 30.74 -7.40
CA TRP A 211 -15.53 29.91 -6.20
C TRP A 211 -16.70 30.29 -5.30
N GLU A 212 -16.99 31.58 -5.16
CA GLU A 212 -18.14 32.04 -4.39
C GLU A 212 -19.45 31.44 -4.93
N LYS A 213 -19.63 31.45 -6.26
CA LYS A 213 -20.77 30.82 -6.92
C LYS A 213 -20.80 29.31 -6.67
N TYR A 214 -19.66 28.63 -6.70
CA TYR A 214 -19.58 27.20 -6.40
C TYR A 214 -19.99 26.92 -4.94
N ALA A 215 -19.43 27.66 -3.98
CA ALA A 215 -19.68 27.50 -2.56
C ALA A 215 -21.13 27.83 -2.17
N ASN A 216 -21.83 28.67 -2.94
CA ASN A 216 -23.25 28.97 -2.73
C ASN A 216 -24.19 27.96 -3.40
N ASN A 217 -23.79 27.33 -4.51
CA ASN A 217 -24.60 26.32 -5.17
C ASN A 217 -24.40 24.93 -4.56
N GLY A 218 -23.15 24.55 -4.28
CA GLY A 218 -22.70 23.22 -3.84
C GLY A 218 -23.13 22.13 -4.80
N TYR A 219 -22.20 21.54 -5.54
CA TYR A 219 -22.53 20.37 -6.37
C TYR A 219 -21.32 19.46 -6.50
N TYR A 220 -21.59 18.20 -6.81
CA TYR A 220 -20.55 17.21 -7.08
C TYR A 220 -19.76 17.58 -8.33
N SER A 221 -18.44 17.76 -8.19
CA SER A 221 -17.53 17.97 -9.31
C SER A 221 -16.12 17.58 -8.88
N ASN A 222 -15.54 16.59 -9.57
CA ASN A 222 -14.17 16.16 -9.34
C ASN A 222 -13.18 17.33 -9.49
N ASP A 223 -13.34 18.17 -10.52
CA ASP A 223 -12.51 19.34 -10.73
C ASP A 223 -12.58 20.33 -9.55
N ARG A 224 -13.79 20.68 -9.10
CA ARG A 224 -13.96 21.61 -7.98
C ARG A 224 -13.43 21.06 -6.66
N MET A 225 -13.58 19.75 -6.43
CA MET A 225 -13.01 19.09 -5.27
C MET A 225 -11.47 19.07 -5.33
N ARG A 226 -10.88 18.90 -6.51
CA ARG A 226 -9.43 18.98 -6.70
C ARG A 226 -8.89 20.39 -6.51
N GLU A 227 -9.60 21.42 -7.00
CA GLU A 227 -9.25 22.83 -6.76
C GLU A 227 -9.26 23.13 -5.25
N TYR A 228 -10.30 22.68 -4.54
CA TYR A 228 -10.39 22.80 -3.07
C TYR A 228 -9.20 22.17 -2.35
N LEU A 229 -8.82 20.95 -2.74
CA LEU A 229 -7.68 20.27 -2.13
C LEU A 229 -6.37 20.95 -2.50
N TYR A 230 -6.14 21.24 -3.77
CA TYR A 230 -4.89 21.80 -4.28
C TYR A 230 -4.61 23.19 -3.70
N THR A 231 -5.54 24.14 -3.87
CA THR A 231 -5.36 25.52 -3.45
C THR A 231 -5.71 25.70 -1.97
N GLY A 232 -6.81 25.11 -1.53
CA GLY A 232 -7.33 25.27 -0.18
C GLY A 232 -6.52 24.52 0.87
N VAL A 233 -6.40 23.20 0.73
CA VAL A 233 -5.72 22.33 1.71
C VAL A 233 -4.21 22.34 1.55
N TYR A 234 -3.71 22.17 0.32
CA TYR A 234 -2.29 22.02 0.03
C TYR A 234 -1.58 23.33 -0.34
N ASN A 235 -2.29 24.46 -0.38
CA ASN A 235 -1.73 25.77 -0.72
C ASN A 235 -0.86 25.73 -2.00
N SER A 236 -1.39 25.10 -3.05
CA SER A 236 -0.73 24.91 -4.34
C SER A 236 0.57 24.09 -4.30
N SER A 237 0.78 23.29 -3.25
CA SER A 237 1.98 22.45 -3.05
C SER A 237 1.60 21.02 -2.66
N ILE A 238 1.35 20.19 -3.67
CA ILE A 238 0.94 18.80 -3.46
C ILE A 238 2.13 17.88 -3.13
N PRO A 239 1.91 16.81 -2.35
CA PRO A 239 2.97 15.87 -2.01
C PRO A 239 3.64 15.27 -3.24
N LYS A 240 4.97 15.27 -3.24
CA LYS A 240 5.77 14.51 -4.20
C LYS A 240 5.86 13.05 -3.74
N PHE A 241 5.85 12.15 -4.71
CA PHE A 241 6.20 10.76 -4.47
C PHE A 241 7.72 10.67 -4.26
N ASP A 242 8.12 10.12 -3.12
CA ASP A 242 9.51 9.87 -2.79
C ASP A 242 9.95 8.55 -3.41
N ASN A 243 10.63 8.63 -4.55
CA ASN A 243 11.16 7.46 -5.25
C ASN A 243 12.15 6.66 -4.38
N SER A 244 12.88 7.32 -3.47
CA SER A 244 13.87 6.65 -2.62
C SER A 244 13.23 5.81 -1.50
N ALA A 245 11.98 6.13 -1.15
CA ALA A 245 11.19 5.38 -0.19
C ALA A 245 10.46 4.18 -0.81
N ALA A 246 10.45 4.01 -2.14
CA ALA A 246 9.77 2.91 -2.80
C ALA A 246 10.71 1.70 -3.00
N SER A 247 10.43 0.59 -2.32
CA SER A 247 11.33 -0.58 -2.33
C SER A 247 11.39 -1.33 -3.66
N ASN A 248 10.32 -1.23 -4.45
CA ASN A 248 10.15 -1.88 -5.75
C ASN A 248 9.91 -0.85 -6.86
N PHE A 249 10.61 0.29 -6.81
CA PHE A 249 10.43 1.36 -7.78
C PHE A 249 10.79 0.91 -9.21
N PRO A 250 9.86 1.02 -10.20
CA PRO A 250 10.12 0.54 -11.55
C PRO A 250 11.28 1.26 -12.25
N GLU A 251 12.21 0.53 -12.88
CA GLU A 251 13.35 1.10 -13.62
C GLU A 251 12.91 2.14 -14.67
N LYS A 252 11.78 1.91 -15.34
CA LYS A 252 11.18 2.84 -16.32
C LYS A 252 10.76 4.20 -15.73
N PHE A 253 10.72 4.32 -14.40
CA PHE A 253 10.40 5.53 -13.67
C PHE A 253 11.64 6.25 -13.12
N GLU A 254 12.84 5.69 -13.29
CA GLU A 254 14.08 6.34 -12.86
C GLU A 254 14.27 7.73 -13.48
N GLY A 255 14.74 8.68 -12.66
CA GLY A 255 14.93 10.08 -13.06
C GLY A 255 13.64 10.90 -13.21
N LYS A 256 12.46 10.30 -13.04
CA LYS A 256 11.18 11.01 -13.11
C LYS A 256 10.71 11.47 -11.74
N THR A 257 10.00 12.60 -11.71
CA THR A 257 9.34 13.11 -10.49
C THR A 257 7.85 12.89 -10.60
N PHE A 258 7.24 12.29 -9.58
CA PHE A 258 5.79 12.08 -9.53
C PHE A 258 5.16 12.91 -8.41
N TYR A 259 3.92 13.34 -8.64
CA TYR A 259 3.13 14.14 -7.72
C TYR A 259 1.81 13.43 -7.43
N MET A 260 1.45 13.35 -6.15
CA MET A 260 0.25 12.66 -5.68
C MET A 260 -0.99 13.53 -5.84
N LYS A 261 -2.10 12.92 -6.24
CA LYS A 261 -3.34 13.57 -6.66
C LYS A 261 -4.55 12.76 -6.28
N THR A 262 -5.70 13.40 -6.22
CA THR A 262 -6.97 12.75 -5.95
C THR A 262 -7.84 12.68 -7.20
N TYR A 263 -8.64 11.62 -7.29
CA TYR A 263 -9.66 11.48 -8.30
C TYR A 263 -10.94 10.99 -7.66
N CYS A 264 -12.08 11.57 -8.06
CA CYS A 264 -13.41 11.07 -7.76
C CYS A 264 -14.16 10.85 -9.08
N SER A 265 -14.87 9.74 -9.19
CA SER A 265 -15.54 9.35 -10.42
C SER A 265 -16.89 10.02 -10.63
N ASP A 266 -17.31 10.23 -11.88
CA ASP A 266 -18.57 10.91 -12.16
C ASP A 266 -19.81 10.12 -11.69
N GLY A 267 -19.73 8.78 -11.65
CA GLY A 267 -20.80 7.93 -11.11
C GLY A 267 -20.89 7.93 -9.58
N LYS A 268 -20.04 8.70 -8.89
CA LYS A 268 -20.01 8.83 -7.43
C LYS A 268 -19.88 7.47 -6.73
N LYS A 269 -19.04 6.58 -7.29
CA LYS A 269 -18.76 5.26 -6.69
C LYS A 269 -17.31 5.11 -6.24
N LEU A 270 -16.38 5.90 -6.78
CA LEU A 270 -14.96 5.72 -6.54
C LEU A 270 -14.31 7.05 -6.17
N SER A 271 -13.46 7.01 -5.14
CA SER A 271 -12.49 8.06 -4.84
C SER A 271 -11.16 7.41 -4.45
N PHE A 272 -10.06 7.93 -4.96
CA PHE A 272 -8.72 7.36 -4.70
C PHE A 272 -7.60 8.36 -4.96
N VAL A 273 -6.39 7.97 -4.55
CA VAL A 273 -5.15 8.71 -4.79
C VAL A 273 -4.36 8.06 -5.93
N TYR A 274 -3.81 8.88 -6.81
CA TYR A 274 -2.92 8.45 -7.88
C TYR A 274 -1.71 9.39 -7.97
N ALA A 275 -0.70 9.01 -8.76
CA ALA A 275 0.47 9.84 -8.99
C ALA A 275 0.88 9.87 -10.46
N ASN A 276 1.35 11.03 -10.92
CA ASN A 276 1.84 11.25 -12.29
C ASN A 276 2.92 12.35 -12.33
N GLU A 277 3.49 12.62 -13.50
CA GLU A 277 4.63 13.55 -13.65
C GLU A 277 4.28 15.05 -13.59
N LYS A 278 3.00 15.40 -13.46
CA LYS A 278 2.53 16.80 -13.50
C LYS A 278 2.43 17.37 -12.09
N SER A 279 2.92 18.58 -11.88
CA SER A 279 2.97 19.21 -10.55
C SER A 279 1.67 19.85 -10.06
N THR A 280 0.60 19.86 -10.86
CA THR A 280 -0.66 20.55 -10.53
C THR A 280 -1.85 19.58 -10.56
N MET A 281 -2.95 19.93 -9.88
CA MET A 281 -4.23 19.19 -9.97
C MET A 281 -5.23 19.82 -10.94
N ASN A 282 -4.74 20.44 -12.02
CA ASN A 282 -5.58 21.20 -12.95
C ASN A 282 -6.49 20.27 -13.79
N ASN A 283 -7.49 20.87 -14.41
CA ASN A 283 -8.46 20.19 -15.26
C ASN A 283 -7.76 19.43 -16.42
N GLY A 284 -8.19 18.19 -16.66
CA GLY A 284 -7.74 17.37 -17.79
C GLY A 284 -6.53 16.47 -17.51
N ASP A 285 -5.92 16.54 -16.33
CA ASP A 285 -4.74 15.73 -16.01
C ASP A 285 -5.09 14.43 -15.29
N TRP A 286 -5.62 13.49 -16.07
CA TRP A 286 -6.17 12.22 -15.60
C TRP A 286 -5.25 11.02 -15.87
N GLU A 287 -4.01 11.28 -16.30
CA GLU A 287 -3.00 10.24 -16.53
C GLU A 287 -2.49 9.75 -15.17
N ALA A 288 -2.59 8.45 -14.88
CA ALA A 288 -2.04 7.85 -13.66
C ALA A 288 -0.89 6.93 -14.03
N SER A 289 0.27 7.13 -13.39
CA SER A 289 1.40 6.22 -13.47
C SER A 289 1.36 5.21 -12.33
N MET A 290 0.92 5.66 -11.16
CA MET A 290 0.73 4.84 -9.97
C MET A 290 -0.63 5.13 -9.31
N ILE A 291 -1.23 4.14 -8.68
CA ILE A 291 -2.47 4.30 -7.90
C ILE A 291 -2.28 3.68 -6.51
N PHE A 292 -2.76 4.37 -5.49
CA PHE A 292 -2.79 3.88 -4.12
C PHE A 292 -4.06 3.05 -3.89
N ASN A 293 -3.89 1.80 -3.48
CA ASN A 293 -4.99 0.96 -3.07
C ASN A 293 -5.26 1.13 -1.57
N VAL A 294 -6.41 1.71 -1.22
CA VAL A 294 -6.79 1.95 0.17
C VAL A 294 -7.06 0.64 0.93
N GLU A 295 -7.46 -0.42 0.23
CA GLU A 295 -7.86 -1.70 0.84
C GLU A 295 -6.68 -2.45 1.46
N ASP A 296 -5.52 -2.44 0.81
CA ASP A 296 -4.30 -3.11 1.28
C ASP A 296 -3.21 -2.12 1.74
N GLY A 297 -3.34 -0.83 1.41
CA GLY A 297 -2.42 0.22 1.81
C GLY A 297 -1.15 0.29 0.97
N HIS A 298 -1.18 -0.15 -0.29
CA HIS A 298 -0.01 -0.19 -1.17
C HIS A 298 -0.18 0.62 -2.45
N TRP A 299 0.92 1.12 -2.99
CA TRP A 299 1.01 1.76 -4.29
C TRP A 299 1.32 0.74 -5.39
N TYR A 300 0.60 0.85 -6.52
CA TYR A 300 0.77 -0.02 -7.66
C TYR A 300 1.10 0.78 -8.92
N ASP A 301 2.07 0.30 -9.72
CA ASP A 301 2.31 0.77 -11.08
C ASP A 301 1.12 0.35 -11.96
N VAL A 302 0.50 1.32 -12.64
CA VAL A 302 -0.68 1.09 -13.51
C VAL A 302 -0.42 1.35 -14.99
N THR A 303 0.84 1.49 -15.39
CA THR A 303 1.21 1.75 -16.80
C THR A 303 1.19 0.48 -17.66
N GLU A 304 0.74 0.54 -18.91
CA GLU A 304 0.77 -0.64 -19.79
C GLU A 304 2.19 -1.01 -20.24
N LEU A 305 2.42 -2.30 -20.49
CA LEU A 305 3.72 -2.86 -20.90
C LEU A 305 4.23 -2.36 -22.26
N ASN A 306 3.37 -1.77 -23.08
CA ASN A 306 3.69 -1.30 -24.44
C ASN A 306 4.09 0.18 -24.50
N GLY A 307 4.25 0.86 -23.35
CA GLY A 307 4.63 2.28 -23.31
C GLY A 307 3.55 3.25 -23.79
N ASN A 308 2.35 2.77 -24.11
CA ASN A 308 1.23 3.62 -24.49
C ASN A 308 0.65 4.32 -23.26
N LYS A 309 0.37 5.63 -23.43
CA LYS A 309 -0.37 6.43 -22.45
C LYS A 309 -1.81 5.96 -22.40
N ILE A 310 -2.11 5.02 -21.51
CA ILE A 310 -3.48 4.87 -21.04
C ILE A 310 -3.74 5.99 -20.05
N ILE A 311 -4.93 6.57 -20.12
CA ILE A 311 -5.48 7.45 -19.10
C ILE A 311 -6.33 6.53 -18.21
N PRO A 312 -5.77 5.91 -17.16
CA PRO A 312 -6.44 4.81 -16.45
C PRO A 312 -7.78 5.25 -15.87
N LEU A 313 -7.88 6.54 -15.54
CA LEU A 313 -9.09 7.19 -15.05
C LEU A 313 -10.21 7.24 -16.09
N LYS A 314 -9.92 7.35 -17.39
CA LYS A 314 -10.94 7.30 -18.46
C LYS A 314 -11.55 5.91 -18.64
N ILE A 315 -10.79 4.86 -18.31
CA ILE A 315 -11.28 3.47 -18.38
C ILE A 315 -12.34 3.22 -17.31
N LEU A 316 -12.27 3.93 -16.17
CA LEU A 316 -13.14 3.71 -15.02
C LEU A 316 -14.51 4.36 -15.17
N GLY A 317 -14.70 5.30 -16.10
CA GLY A 317 -16.02 5.83 -16.45
C GLY A 317 -15.96 7.30 -16.86
N GLU A 318 -15.78 7.56 -18.15
CA GLU A 318 -16.23 8.85 -18.71
C GLU A 318 -17.77 8.88 -18.73
N LEU A 319 -18.34 10.06 -18.48
CA LEU A 319 -19.70 10.40 -18.88
C LEU A 319 -19.83 10.21 -20.41
N VAL A 320 -20.55 9.17 -20.84
CA VAL A 320 -21.02 9.10 -22.23
C VAL A 320 -22.37 9.82 -22.26
N ASP A 321 -22.43 10.96 -22.96
CA ASP A 321 -23.66 11.72 -23.20
C ASP A 321 -24.45 12.11 -21.93
N GLY A 322 -23.75 12.41 -20.83
CA GLY A 322 -24.40 12.85 -19.58
C GLY A 322 -25.14 11.75 -18.81
N LYS A 323 -24.91 10.47 -19.12
CA LYS A 323 -25.43 9.33 -18.38
C LYS A 323 -24.39 8.75 -17.42
N GLU A 324 -24.83 8.32 -16.24
CA GLU A 324 -23.97 7.65 -15.26
C GLU A 324 -23.24 6.45 -15.91
N PRO A 325 -21.95 6.23 -15.61
CA PRO A 325 -21.22 5.10 -16.15
C PRO A 325 -21.84 3.78 -15.68
N GLU A 326 -22.55 3.08 -16.56
CA GLU A 326 -22.95 1.70 -16.29
C GLU A 326 -21.70 0.85 -16.03
N ASN A 327 -21.71 0.08 -14.95
CA ASN A 327 -20.67 -0.89 -14.57
C ASN A 327 -19.35 -0.30 -14.03
N GLU A 328 -19.34 0.92 -13.48
CA GLU A 328 -18.15 1.56 -12.89
C GLU A 328 -17.39 0.66 -11.89
N LEU A 329 -18.10 0.10 -10.90
CA LEU A 329 -17.51 -0.81 -9.91
C LEU A 329 -16.97 -2.10 -10.54
N LEU A 330 -17.64 -2.65 -11.55
CA LEU A 330 -17.16 -3.85 -12.26
C LEU A 330 -15.88 -3.56 -13.05
N LYS A 331 -15.78 -2.37 -13.67
CA LYS A 331 -14.57 -1.90 -14.35
C LYS A 331 -13.43 -1.70 -13.35
N TRP A 332 -13.72 -1.16 -12.17
CA TRP A 332 -12.75 -1.03 -11.10
C TRP A 332 -12.26 -2.38 -10.58
N GLU A 333 -13.14 -3.34 -10.34
CA GLU A 333 -12.75 -4.69 -9.93
C GLU A 333 -11.89 -5.40 -10.99
N ALA A 334 -12.24 -5.24 -12.28
CA ALA A 334 -11.41 -5.76 -13.37
C ALA A 334 -10.04 -5.05 -13.43
N PHE A 335 -10.01 -3.75 -13.16
CA PHE A 335 -8.78 -2.96 -13.08
C PHE A 335 -7.89 -3.45 -11.93
N LYS A 336 -8.42 -3.59 -10.71
CA LYS A 336 -7.68 -4.11 -9.55
C LYS A 336 -7.09 -5.48 -9.85
N LYS A 337 -7.85 -6.41 -10.44
CA LYS A 337 -7.36 -7.74 -10.82
C LYS A 337 -6.18 -7.71 -11.81
N LYS A 338 -6.14 -6.71 -12.68
CA LYS A 338 -5.06 -6.55 -13.68
C LYS A 338 -3.83 -5.86 -13.09
N TYR A 339 -4.01 -4.88 -12.22
CA TYR A 339 -2.95 -3.95 -11.82
C TYR A 339 -2.51 -4.10 -10.37
N PHE A 340 -3.41 -4.46 -9.46
CA PHE A 340 -3.12 -4.59 -8.03
C PHE A 340 -2.66 -6.01 -7.73
N ILE A 341 -1.53 -6.38 -8.35
CA ILE A 341 -0.87 -7.67 -8.20
C ILE A 341 0.51 -7.47 -7.60
N PRO A 342 1.06 -8.44 -6.85
CA PRO A 342 2.33 -8.29 -6.12
C PRO A 342 3.50 -7.81 -6.99
N GLU A 343 3.55 -8.24 -8.25
CA GLU A 343 4.62 -7.90 -9.21
C GLU A 343 4.61 -6.41 -9.61
N ARG A 344 3.54 -5.69 -9.29
CA ARG A 344 3.34 -4.28 -9.63
C ARG A 344 3.30 -3.37 -8.41
N CYS A 345 3.44 -3.94 -7.20
CA CYS A 345 3.59 -3.18 -5.97
C CYS A 345 4.88 -2.37 -6.04
N VAL A 346 4.81 -1.10 -5.67
CA VAL A 346 5.91 -0.12 -5.80
C VAL A 346 6.63 0.10 -4.47
N ASP A 347 5.88 0.10 -3.37
CA ASP A 347 6.41 0.33 -2.02
C ASP A 347 6.89 -0.93 -1.30
#